data_AF-U4Q2X6-F1
#
_entry.id   AF-U4Q2X6-F1
#
_cell.length_a   1.000
_cell.length_b   1.000
_cell.length_c   1.000
_cell.angle_alpha   90.00
_cell.angle_beta   90.00
_cell.angle_gamma   90.00
#
_symmetry.space_group_name_H-M   'P 1'
#
loop_
_entity.id
_entity.type
_entity.pdbx_description
1 polymer ?
#
loop_
_entity_poly.entity_id
_entity_poly.type
_entity_poly.pdbx_seq_one_letter_code
_entity_poly.pdbx_strand_id
1 'polypeptide(L)'
;MRPRLPSFALTVTNDPDGALANTNVCAALLSDFPAATETCLRKRRRFMQDHAERLYYALKRSWSGETSGLWSRENPARGQGNVTALVVQDIFGGEIAKTAVSGAQHFYNIIDGVRWDFTFTQFDLPVGYQDHPANRTEVMATITPLQYAYLSACIRKALGHG
;
A
#
# COMPACT_ATOMS: atom_id res chain seq x y z
N MET A 1 -15.91 -1.07 -22.13
CA MET A 1 -16.39 -1.14 -20.73
C MET A 1 -15.16 -1.39 -19.86
N ARG A 2 -14.83 -0.48 -18.93
CA ARG A 2 -13.73 -0.73 -17.99
C ARG A 2 -14.24 -1.73 -16.94
N PRO A 3 -13.54 -2.85 -16.68
CA PRO A 3 -13.94 -3.74 -15.59
C PRO A 3 -13.99 -2.94 -14.29
N ARG A 4 -15.05 -3.14 -13.50
CA ARG A 4 -15.10 -2.62 -12.13
C ARG A 4 -14.00 -3.34 -11.36
N LEU A 5 -12.92 -2.64 -11.06
CA LEU A 5 -11.84 -3.14 -10.21
C LEU A 5 -12.46 -3.66 -8.89
N PRO A 6 -11.98 -4.79 -8.34
CA PRO A 6 -12.30 -5.10 -6.95
C PRO A 6 -11.79 -3.93 -6.09
N SER A 7 -12.56 -3.53 -5.09
CA SER A 7 -12.36 -2.26 -4.38
C SER A 7 -11.14 -2.31 -3.44
N PHE A 8 -9.92 -2.35 -3.98
CA PHE A 8 -8.65 -2.29 -3.24
C PHE A 8 -8.24 -0.86 -2.88
N ALA A 9 -8.84 0.13 -3.56
CA ALA A 9 -8.62 1.54 -3.32
C ALA A 9 -9.72 2.08 -2.41
N LEU A 10 -9.34 2.53 -1.22
CA LEU A 10 -10.21 3.31 -0.34
C LEU A 10 -9.65 4.73 -0.29
N THR A 11 -10.48 5.73 -0.56
CA THR A 11 -10.06 7.13 -0.40
C THR A 11 -9.90 7.40 1.09
N VAL A 12 -8.73 7.94 1.49
CA VAL A 12 -8.55 8.50 2.82
C VAL A 12 -9.37 9.81 2.83
N THR A 13 -10.62 9.75 3.25
CA THR A 13 -11.38 10.97 3.51
C THR A 13 -10.86 11.52 4.83
N ASN A 14 -9.94 12.48 4.74
CA ASN A 14 -9.78 13.44 5.83
C ASN A 14 -11.09 14.24 5.88
N ASP A 15 -11.91 14.01 6.89
CA ASP A 15 -13.03 14.90 7.22
C ASP A 15 -12.47 16.30 7.50
N PRO A 16 -12.93 17.34 6.80
CA PRO A 16 -12.41 18.70 6.97
C PRO A 16 -12.89 19.43 8.23
N ASP A 17 -13.71 18.83 9.10
CA ASP A 17 -14.31 19.51 10.26
C ASP A 17 -13.60 19.27 11.60
N GLY A 18 -12.32 18.90 11.58
CA GLY A 18 -11.48 18.78 12.78
C GLY A 18 -10.59 20.01 12.99
N ALA A 19 -11.13 21.08 13.56
CA ALA A 19 -10.38 22.28 13.90
C ALA A 19 -9.20 21.99 14.84
N LEU A 20 -7.97 22.14 14.35
CA LEU A 20 -6.85 22.65 15.14
C LEU A 20 -6.06 23.63 14.29
N ALA A 21 -6.33 24.91 14.54
CA ALA A 21 -5.43 25.99 14.18
C ALA A 21 -4.07 25.74 14.80
N ASN A 22 -3.01 25.79 13.99
CA ASN A 22 -1.70 26.30 14.40
C ASN A 22 -1.04 26.91 13.16
N THR A 23 -1.12 28.23 13.13
CA THR A 23 -0.51 29.10 12.14
C THR A 23 1.00 29.21 12.40
N ASN A 24 1.75 29.41 11.29
CA ASN A 24 3.08 30.03 11.20
C ASN A 24 4.29 29.12 11.56
N VAL A 25 5.39 29.03 10.79
CA VAL A 25 5.97 29.89 9.75
C VAL A 25 6.86 29.00 8.87
N CYS A 26 6.60 28.88 7.55
CA CYS A 26 7.60 28.51 6.53
C CYS A 26 6.98 28.59 5.10
N ALA A 27 6.17 29.63 4.86
CA ALA A 27 5.51 29.87 3.57
C ALA A 27 6.28 30.88 2.69
N ALA A 28 7.54 31.18 2.98
CA ALA A 28 8.33 32.10 2.19
C ALA A 28 9.73 31.51 1.94
N LEU A 29 10.16 31.55 0.67
CA LEU A 29 11.49 31.19 0.15
C LEU A 29 11.68 29.81 -0.51
N LEU A 30 10.77 29.39 -1.41
CA LEU A 30 11.16 28.59 -2.60
C LEU A 30 10.18 28.84 -3.77
N SER A 31 10.03 30.10 -4.15
CA SER A 31 9.18 30.58 -5.25
C SER A 31 9.84 30.51 -6.64
N ASP A 32 10.76 29.56 -6.90
CA ASP A 32 11.48 29.48 -8.20
C ASP A 32 11.64 28.07 -8.81
N PHE A 33 10.79 27.12 -8.45
CA PHE A 33 10.64 25.89 -9.24
C PHE A 33 9.24 25.86 -9.86
N PRO A 34 9.08 25.69 -11.20
CA PRO A 34 7.76 25.52 -11.77
C PRO A 34 7.18 24.25 -11.15
N ALA A 35 6.11 24.44 -10.37
CA ALA A 35 5.32 23.37 -9.79
C ALA A 35 5.17 22.27 -10.84
N ALA A 36 5.59 21.05 -10.51
CA ALA A 36 5.35 19.89 -11.36
C ALA A 36 3.88 19.96 -11.77
N THR A 37 3.63 20.25 -13.05
CA THR A 37 2.31 20.67 -13.52
C THR A 37 1.27 19.65 -13.07
N GLU A 38 0.05 20.11 -12.76
CA GLU A 38 -1.04 19.23 -12.30
C GLU A 38 -1.25 18.00 -13.21
N THR A 39 -0.89 18.12 -14.49
CA THR A 39 -0.81 17.04 -15.49
C THR A 39 0.23 15.96 -15.14
N CYS A 40 1.42 16.32 -14.65
CA CYS A 40 2.46 15.37 -14.19
C CYS A 40 2.00 14.63 -12.93
N LEU A 41 1.38 15.34 -11.98
CA LEU A 41 0.78 14.74 -10.77
C LEU A 41 -0.40 13.83 -11.11
N ARG A 42 -1.26 14.20 -12.08
CA ARG A 42 -2.35 13.36 -12.60
C ARG A 42 -1.85 12.10 -13.31
N LYS A 43 -0.74 12.20 -14.06
CA LYS A 43 -0.10 11.03 -14.70
C LYS A 43 0.49 10.06 -13.67
N ARG A 44 1.12 10.56 -12.60
CA ARG A 44 1.66 9.72 -11.51
C ARG A 44 0.55 9.00 -10.72
N ARG A 45 -0.53 9.72 -10.40
CA ARG A 45 -1.70 9.20 -9.66
C ARG A 45 -2.42 8.03 -10.37
N ARG A 46 -2.33 7.99 -11.70
CA ARG A 46 -2.92 6.92 -12.50
C ARG A 46 -2.06 5.66 -12.56
N PHE A 47 -0.75 5.76 -12.33
CA PHE A 47 0.15 4.63 -12.50
C PHE A 47 -0.22 3.46 -11.60
N MET A 48 -0.45 3.71 -10.30
CA MET A 48 -0.91 2.67 -9.37
C MET A 48 -2.30 2.13 -9.76
N GLN A 49 -3.23 3.00 -10.13
CA GLN A 49 -4.59 2.61 -10.53
C GLN A 49 -4.61 1.72 -11.78
N ASP A 50 -3.77 2.03 -12.76
CA ASP A 50 -3.67 1.30 -14.02
C ASP A 50 -3.02 -0.09 -13.83
N HIS A 51 -2.21 -0.28 -12.77
CA HIS A 51 -1.51 -1.54 -12.48
C HIS A 51 -2.12 -2.34 -11.33
N ALA A 52 -3.04 -1.77 -10.55
CA ALA A 52 -3.58 -2.37 -9.32
C ALA A 52 -4.19 -3.75 -9.55
N GLU A 53 -4.94 -3.95 -10.64
CA GLU A 53 -5.54 -5.24 -10.97
C GLU A 53 -4.47 -6.30 -11.26
N ARG A 54 -3.51 -5.97 -12.13
CA ARG A 54 -2.40 -6.86 -12.49
C ARG A 54 -1.56 -7.20 -11.27
N LEU A 55 -1.31 -6.22 -10.41
CA LEU A 55 -0.61 -6.39 -9.15
C LEU A 55 -1.36 -7.33 -8.21
N TYR A 56 -2.68 -7.15 -8.03
CA TYR A 56 -3.50 -8.02 -7.19
C TYR A 56 -3.45 -9.47 -7.67
N TYR A 57 -3.65 -9.72 -8.97
CA TYR A 57 -3.57 -11.08 -9.50
C TYR A 57 -2.16 -11.68 -9.41
N ALA A 58 -1.12 -10.86 -9.57
CA ALA A 58 0.26 -11.30 -9.37
C ALA A 58 0.50 -11.69 -7.90
N LEU A 59 0.12 -10.84 -6.95
CA LEU A 59 0.19 -11.12 -5.51
C LEU A 59 -0.53 -12.42 -5.16
N LYS A 60 -1.78 -12.57 -5.59
CA LYS A 60 -2.58 -13.77 -5.31
C LYS A 60 -1.95 -15.05 -5.87
N ARG A 61 -1.25 -14.97 -7.01
CA ARG A 61 -0.53 -16.11 -7.61
C ARG A 61 0.81 -16.40 -6.93
N SER A 62 1.39 -15.41 -6.27
CA SER A 62 2.70 -15.49 -5.64
C SER A 62 2.64 -15.77 -4.14
N TRP A 63 1.51 -15.52 -3.49
CA TRP A 63 1.33 -15.87 -2.09
C TRP A 63 1.34 -17.38 -1.90
N SER A 64 2.25 -17.80 -1.03
CA SER A 64 2.53 -19.18 -0.69
C SER A 64 3.13 -19.27 0.73
N GLY A 65 3.41 -20.49 1.19
CA GLY A 65 4.15 -20.71 2.42
C GLY A 65 5.55 -20.06 2.46
N GLU A 66 6.18 -19.84 1.30
CA GLU A 66 7.46 -19.12 1.22
C GLU A 66 7.33 -17.63 1.53
N THR A 67 6.14 -17.05 1.36
CA THR A 67 5.86 -15.63 1.59
C THR A 67 5.29 -15.36 2.99
N SER A 68 4.59 -16.32 3.59
CA SER A 68 4.12 -16.22 4.97
C SER A 68 3.91 -17.60 5.58
N GLY A 69 4.36 -17.79 6.82
CA GLY A 69 4.13 -19.02 7.59
C GLY A 69 2.66 -19.21 8.02
N LEU A 70 1.83 -18.16 7.93
CA LEU A 70 0.39 -18.20 8.23
C LEU A 70 -0.46 -18.48 7.00
N TRP A 71 0.17 -18.66 5.83
CA TRP A 71 -0.52 -18.91 4.57
C TRP A 71 -1.28 -20.24 4.60
N SER A 72 -2.48 -20.24 4.01
CA SER A 72 -3.30 -21.44 3.78
C SER A 72 -4.01 -21.34 2.43
N ARG A 73 -4.49 -22.47 1.89
CA ARG A 73 -5.25 -22.46 0.63
C ARG A 73 -6.60 -21.78 0.79
N GLU A 74 -7.18 -21.89 1.98
CA GLU A 74 -8.47 -21.35 2.38
C GLU A 74 -8.38 -19.83 2.59
N ASN A 75 -7.24 -19.34 3.08
CA ASN A 75 -6.97 -17.91 3.24
C ASN A 75 -5.54 -17.55 2.75
N PRO A 76 -5.37 -17.33 1.43
CA PRO A 76 -4.06 -17.02 0.84
C PRO A 76 -3.50 -15.64 1.23
N ALA A 77 -4.35 -14.70 1.65
CA ALA A 77 -3.95 -13.35 2.04
C ALA A 77 -3.42 -13.28 3.49
N ARG A 78 -3.62 -14.34 4.28
CA ARG A 78 -3.27 -14.36 5.70
C ARG A 78 -1.78 -14.18 5.93
N GLY A 79 -1.45 -13.16 6.71
CA GLY A 79 -0.06 -12.86 7.06
C GLY A 79 0.77 -12.31 5.90
N GLN A 80 0.13 -11.83 4.83
CA GLN A 80 0.80 -11.26 3.67
C GLN A 80 0.94 -9.73 3.72
N GLY A 81 0.24 -9.06 4.65
CA GLY A 81 0.19 -7.60 4.72
C GLY A 81 1.57 -6.95 4.80
N ASN A 82 2.44 -7.46 5.68
CA ASN A 82 3.76 -6.90 5.94
C ASN A 82 4.66 -6.95 4.69
N VAL A 83 4.81 -8.13 4.10
CA VAL A 83 5.66 -8.34 2.92
C VAL A 83 5.08 -7.63 1.69
N THR A 84 3.76 -7.61 1.54
CA THR A 84 3.08 -6.91 0.45
C THR A 84 3.29 -5.41 0.55
N ALA A 85 3.13 -4.82 1.73
CA ALA A 85 3.29 -3.38 1.94
C ALA A 85 4.69 -2.88 1.54
N LEU A 86 5.72 -3.68 1.81
CA LEU A 86 7.10 -3.38 1.44
C LEU A 86 7.33 -3.45 -0.07
N VAL A 87 6.85 -4.52 -0.73
CA VAL A 87 7.01 -4.70 -2.18
C VAL A 87 6.25 -3.61 -2.94
N VAL A 88 5.04 -3.27 -2.50
CA VAL A 88 4.24 -2.19 -3.10
C VAL A 88 4.94 -0.84 -2.93
N GLN A 89 5.46 -0.55 -1.73
CA GLN A 89 6.24 0.67 -1.49
C GLN A 89 7.45 0.76 -2.42
N ASP A 90 8.16 -0.33 -2.67
CA ASP A 90 9.37 -0.30 -3.51
C ASP A 90 9.10 -0.08 -5.00
N ILE A 91 7.92 -0.46 -5.48
CA ILE A 91 7.55 -0.36 -6.90
C ILE A 91 6.83 0.95 -7.18
N PHE A 92 5.89 1.33 -6.30
CA PHE A 92 4.99 2.46 -6.52
C PHE A 92 5.31 3.67 -5.62
N GLY A 93 6.19 3.52 -4.64
CA GLY A 93 6.48 4.54 -3.64
C GLY A 93 5.38 4.67 -2.59
N GLY A 94 5.19 5.89 -2.09
CA GLY A 94 4.20 6.20 -1.07
C GLY A 94 4.62 5.81 0.35
N GLU A 95 3.65 5.86 1.24
CA GLU A 95 3.82 5.66 2.68
C GLU A 95 3.29 4.29 3.09
N ILE A 96 3.84 3.73 4.16
CA ILE A 96 3.28 2.55 4.81
C ILE A 96 2.46 3.04 6.00
N ALA A 97 1.23 2.54 6.09
CA ALA A 97 0.36 2.76 7.22
C ALA A 97 0.02 1.41 7.87
N LYS A 98 -0.40 1.48 9.13
CA LYS A 98 -0.79 0.32 9.92
C LYS A 98 -2.05 0.58 10.74
N THR A 99 -2.73 -0.50 11.09
CA THR A 99 -3.87 -0.48 11.99
C THR A 99 -3.92 -1.76 12.82
N ALA A 100 -4.49 -1.69 14.03
CA ALA A 100 -4.67 -2.86 14.86
C ALA A 100 -5.94 -3.63 14.43
N VAL A 101 -5.79 -4.88 14.02
CA VAL A 101 -6.90 -5.79 13.69
C VAL A 101 -6.77 -7.04 14.53
N SER A 102 -7.80 -7.34 15.34
CA SER A 102 -7.86 -8.56 16.14
C SER A 102 -6.62 -8.79 17.03
N GLY A 103 -6.03 -7.72 17.55
CA GLY A 103 -4.85 -7.75 18.42
C GLY A 103 -3.50 -7.83 17.70
N ALA A 104 -3.47 -7.86 16.36
CA ALA A 104 -2.25 -7.82 15.56
C ALA A 104 -2.16 -6.55 14.71
N GLN A 105 -0.93 -6.16 14.35
CA GLN A 105 -0.71 -5.05 13.42
C GLN A 105 -0.93 -5.51 11.98
N HIS A 106 -1.74 -4.76 11.23
CA HIS A 106 -1.99 -4.94 9.82
C HIS A 106 -1.39 -3.78 9.04
N PHE A 107 -0.60 -4.06 8.02
CA PHE A 107 0.14 -3.06 7.24
C PHE A 107 -0.38 -2.98 5.80
N TYR A 108 -0.42 -1.76 5.28
CA TYR A 108 -0.90 -1.43 3.93
C TYR A 108 -0.26 -0.11 3.47
N ASN A 109 -0.57 0.33 2.24
CA ASN A 109 0.07 1.52 1.66
C ASN A 109 -0.90 2.68 1.50
N ILE A 110 -0.36 3.90 1.60
CA ILE A 110 -1.04 5.12 1.19
C ILE A 110 -0.21 5.73 0.07
N ILE A 111 -0.78 5.78 -1.14
CA ILE A 111 -0.10 6.27 -2.35
C ILE A 111 -0.96 7.39 -2.93
N ASP A 112 -0.39 8.59 -3.04
CA ASP A 112 -1.09 9.80 -3.49
C ASP A 112 -2.40 10.07 -2.74
N GLY A 113 -2.43 9.82 -1.43
CA GLY A 113 -3.60 9.99 -0.56
C GLY A 113 -4.69 8.91 -0.72
N VAL A 114 -4.42 7.85 -1.48
CA VAL A 114 -5.32 6.71 -1.65
C VAL A 114 -4.76 5.52 -0.88
N ARG A 115 -5.61 4.90 -0.05
CA ARG A 115 -5.29 3.68 0.68
C ARG A 115 -5.37 2.48 -0.26
N TRP A 116 -4.33 1.66 -0.22
CA TRP A 116 -4.21 0.42 -0.96
C TRP A 116 -3.95 -0.74 -0.01
N ASP A 117 -4.97 -1.57 0.19
CA ASP A 117 -4.87 -2.81 0.93
C ASP A 117 -5.21 -3.97 0.00
N PHE A 118 -4.20 -4.73 -0.40
CA PHE A 118 -4.39 -5.93 -1.24
C PHE A 118 -4.75 -7.16 -0.43
N THR A 119 -4.61 -7.09 0.89
CA THR A 119 -4.69 -8.20 1.84
C THR A 119 -5.91 -8.10 2.75
N PHE A 120 -6.84 -7.18 2.47
CA PHE A 120 -8.07 -7.00 3.26
C PHE A 120 -8.90 -8.29 3.39
N THR A 121 -8.82 -9.17 2.38
CA THR A 121 -9.53 -10.46 2.37
C THR A 121 -8.99 -11.46 3.39
N GLN A 122 -7.92 -11.13 4.13
CA GLN A 122 -7.43 -11.98 5.21
C GLN A 122 -8.33 -11.94 6.45
N PHE A 123 -9.22 -10.94 6.56
CA PHE A 123 -10.09 -10.72 7.70
C PHE A 123 -11.55 -11.02 7.33
N ASP A 124 -12.28 -11.65 8.27
CA ASP A 124 -13.71 -11.95 8.12
C ASP A 124 -14.59 -10.72 8.34
N LEU A 125 -14.06 -9.70 9.00
CA LEU A 125 -14.74 -8.43 9.28
C LEU A 125 -14.05 -7.27 8.55
N PRO A 126 -14.80 -6.21 8.19
CA PRO A 126 -14.21 -5.00 7.64
C PRO A 126 -13.13 -4.42 8.54
N VAL A 127 -12.03 -3.96 7.93
CA VAL A 127 -10.90 -3.37 8.65
C VAL A 127 -11.24 -1.94 9.08
N GLY A 128 -11.14 -1.67 10.38
CA GLY A 128 -11.27 -0.32 10.94
C GLY A 128 -9.96 0.46 10.79
N TYR A 129 -9.68 0.95 9.59
CA TYR A 129 -8.42 1.62 9.26
C TYR A 129 -8.16 2.89 10.08
N GLN A 130 -7.06 2.90 10.84
CA GLN A 130 -6.59 4.05 11.64
C GLN A 130 -5.50 4.87 10.96
N ASP A 131 -4.88 4.33 9.90
CA ASP A 131 -3.81 4.97 9.14
C ASP A 131 -2.61 5.45 9.98
N HIS A 132 -2.25 4.70 11.03
CA HIS A 132 -1.07 5.05 11.81
C HIS A 132 0.18 4.93 10.93
N PRO A 133 1.09 5.93 10.92
CA PRO A 133 2.29 5.87 10.11
C PRO A 133 3.18 4.71 10.59
N ALA A 134 3.72 3.97 9.62
CA ALA A 134 4.67 2.90 9.85
C ALA A 134 5.95 3.16 9.06
N ASN A 135 7.09 2.80 9.64
CA ASN A 135 8.37 2.94 8.97
C ASN A 135 8.81 1.60 8.36
N ARG A 136 9.59 1.68 7.27
CA ARG A 136 10.05 0.50 6.54
C ARG A 136 10.84 -0.47 7.43
N THR A 137 11.68 0.07 8.31
CA THR A 137 12.51 -0.71 9.23
C THR A 137 11.67 -1.56 10.18
N GLU A 138 10.59 -0.99 10.73
CA GLU A 138 9.62 -1.70 11.56
C GLU A 138 9.01 -2.87 10.79
N VAL A 139 8.54 -2.64 9.56
CA VAL A 139 7.91 -3.72 8.78
C VAL A 139 8.92 -4.81 8.42
N MET A 140 10.14 -4.44 8.02
CA MET A 140 11.21 -5.39 7.72
C MET A 140 11.59 -6.25 8.93
N ALA A 141 11.47 -5.74 10.16
CA ALA A 141 11.72 -6.51 11.38
C ALA A 141 10.66 -7.60 11.63
N THR A 142 9.49 -7.53 10.98
CA THR A 142 8.40 -8.51 11.12
C THR A 142 8.44 -9.64 10.10
N ILE A 143 9.34 -9.56 9.11
CA ILE A 143 9.45 -10.54 8.02
C ILE A 143 10.89 -10.99 7.84
N THR A 144 11.07 -12.08 7.10
CA THR A 144 12.41 -12.51 6.69
C THR A 144 12.83 -11.82 5.38
N PRO A 145 14.14 -11.55 5.18
CA PRO A 145 14.64 -11.06 3.90
C PRO A 145 14.29 -11.98 2.72
N LEU A 146 14.19 -13.29 2.96
CA LEU A 146 13.83 -14.28 1.93
C LEU A 146 12.38 -14.13 1.46
N GLN A 147 11.43 -13.94 2.39
CA GLN A 147 10.02 -13.68 2.05
C GLN A 147 9.89 -12.44 1.16
N TYR A 148 10.57 -11.36 1.54
CA TYR A 148 10.62 -10.14 0.75
C TYR A 148 11.24 -10.35 -0.64
N ALA A 149 12.41 -10.99 -0.70
CA ALA A 149 13.11 -11.22 -1.96
C ALA A 149 12.29 -12.07 -2.94
N TYR A 150 11.64 -13.13 -2.43
CA TYR A 150 10.78 -14.00 -3.22
C TYR A 150 9.60 -13.22 -3.82
N LEU A 151 8.81 -12.54 -2.98
CA LEU A 151 7.64 -11.80 -3.45
C LEU A 151 8.03 -10.67 -4.41
N SER A 152 9.07 -9.92 -4.07
CA SER A 152 9.60 -8.83 -4.91
C SER A 152 9.99 -9.33 -6.31
N ALA A 153 10.69 -10.46 -6.40
CA ALA A 153 11.07 -11.06 -7.68
C ALA A 153 9.84 -11.49 -8.50
N CYS A 154 8.86 -12.12 -7.88
CA CYS A 154 7.63 -12.53 -8.55
C CYS A 154 6.84 -11.34 -9.10
N ILE A 155 6.67 -10.27 -8.31
CA ILE A 155 5.90 -9.10 -8.71
C ILE A 155 6.63 -8.30 -9.79
N ARG A 156 7.95 -8.12 -9.70
CA ARG A 156 8.74 -7.43 -10.73
C ARG A 156 8.63 -8.14 -12.09
N LYS A 157 8.74 -9.48 -12.09
CA LYS A 157 8.51 -10.30 -13.28
C LYS A 157 7.08 -10.14 -13.80
N ALA A 158 6.09 -10.15 -12.91
CA ALA A 158 4.69 -10.04 -13.29
C ALA A 158 4.33 -8.67 -13.86
N LEU A 159 5.00 -7.59 -13.46
CA LEU A 159 4.78 -6.23 -13.97
C LEU A 159 5.65 -5.87 -15.20
N GLY A 160 6.68 -6.67 -15.50
CA GLY A 160 7.58 -6.44 -16.64
C GLY A 160 8.77 -5.53 -16.34
N HIS A 161 9.17 -5.44 -15.06
CA HIS A 161 10.34 -4.69 -14.59
C HIS A 161 11.58 -5.61 -14.42
N GLY A 162 11.81 -6.52 -15.35
CA GLY A 162 12.91 -7.49 -15.34
C GLY A 162 13.92 -7.25 -16.45
#